data_AF-A0A9W7FCK2-F1
#
_entry.id   AF-A0A9W7FCK2-F1
#
_cell.length_a   1.000
_cell.length_b   1.000
_cell.length_c   1.000
_cell.angle_alpha   90.00
_cell.angle_beta   90.00
_cell.angle_gamma   90.00
#
_symmetry.space_group_name_H-M   'P 1'
#
loop_
_entity.id
_entity.type
_entity.pdbx_description
1 polymer ?
#
loop_
_entity_poly.entity_id
_entity_poly.type
_entity_poly.pdbx_seq_one_letter_code
_entity_poly.pdbx_strand_id
1 'polypeptide(L)'
;DVVVIPAGVPRKPGMTRDDLFNTNASIVKTLVEGCAEHCPDAVLAIISNPVNSTVPIAAEVLKAKGVYNPKKVCGVTTLDVCRANTFLAAHMGKDPNDVDVTVIGGHAGITILPLLSQTDATMTDEEREALTVRIQFGGDEVVQAKAGAGSATLSMAYAGYLFTENVLKAQAGEKDIVMPAYVESDITDAEFFASPCRFGPDGVEEVLGYGEISDYEQAWFDKMLPDLKAQIQKGKDFAAN
;
A
#
# COMPACT_ATOMS: atom_id res chain seq x y z
N ASP A 1 -10.02 -13.90 11.96
CA ASP A 1 -10.67 -12.82 11.18
C ASP A 1 -9.66 -11.96 10.43
N VAL A 2 -8.72 -11.29 11.11
CA VAL A 2 -7.66 -10.48 10.47
C VAL A 2 -6.30 -10.76 11.11
N VAL A 3 -5.24 -10.85 10.31
CA VAL A 3 -3.83 -10.90 10.76
C VAL A 3 -3.09 -9.69 10.20
N VAL A 4 -2.59 -8.84 11.09
CA VAL A 4 -1.78 -7.67 10.71
C VAL A 4 -0.30 -8.01 10.82
N ILE A 5 0.45 -7.81 9.73
CA ILE A 5 1.88 -8.15 9.66
C ILE A 5 2.71 -6.85 9.53
N PRO A 6 3.06 -6.19 10.65
CA PRO A 6 4.02 -5.09 10.68
C PRO A 6 5.47 -5.56 10.88
N ALA A 7 5.68 -6.87 11.05
CA ALA A 7 6.97 -7.45 11.38
C ALA A 7 8.00 -7.18 10.27
N GLY A 8 9.13 -6.63 10.63
CA GLY A 8 10.20 -6.32 9.70
C GLY A 8 11.29 -5.52 10.38
N VAL A 9 12.43 -5.44 9.71
CA VAL A 9 13.56 -4.66 10.17
C VAL A 9 13.47 -3.27 9.52
N PRO A 10 13.59 -2.17 10.27
CA PRO A 10 13.75 -0.86 9.68
C PRO A 10 15.14 -0.74 9.05
N ARG A 11 15.29 0.14 8.05
CA ARG A 11 16.59 0.38 7.43
C ARG A 11 17.62 0.82 8.48
N LYS A 12 18.75 0.12 8.56
CA LYS A 12 19.89 0.45 9.44
C LYS A 12 21.04 1.05 8.62
N PRO A 13 21.91 1.89 9.23
CA PRO A 13 23.14 2.34 8.59
C PRO A 13 23.96 1.16 8.06
N GLY A 14 24.41 1.23 6.81
CA GLY A 14 25.21 0.19 6.15
C GLY A 14 24.42 -0.93 5.46
N MET A 15 23.09 -1.05 5.64
CA MET A 15 22.29 -2.02 4.87
C MET A 15 22.02 -1.51 3.45
N THR A 16 22.21 -2.38 2.46
CA THR A 16 21.75 -2.13 1.10
C THR A 16 20.22 -2.28 0.99
N ARG A 17 19.64 -1.80 -0.11
CA ARG A 17 18.21 -2.02 -0.40
C ARG A 17 17.88 -3.51 -0.52
N ASP A 18 18.81 -4.29 -1.07
CA ASP A 18 18.63 -5.74 -1.26
C ASP A 18 18.75 -6.52 0.05
N ASP A 19 19.65 -6.14 0.96
CA ASP A 19 19.74 -6.78 2.28
C ASP A 19 18.44 -6.60 3.07
N LEU A 20 17.88 -5.39 3.02
CA LEU A 20 16.62 -5.05 3.67
C LEU A 20 15.46 -5.85 3.07
N PHE A 21 15.42 -5.93 1.74
CA PHE A 21 14.45 -6.76 1.02
C PHE A 21 14.54 -8.22 1.46
N ASN A 22 15.72 -8.86 1.37
CA ASN A 22 15.89 -10.28 1.69
C ASN A 22 15.51 -10.58 3.15
N THR A 23 15.87 -9.68 4.08
CA THR A 23 15.52 -9.84 5.50
C THR A 23 14.02 -9.83 5.70
N ASN A 24 13.32 -8.83 5.15
CA ASN A 24 11.87 -8.71 5.35
C ASN A 24 11.09 -9.74 4.52
N ALA A 25 11.59 -10.11 3.34
CA ALA A 25 11.02 -11.17 2.50
C ALA A 25 11.01 -12.52 3.24
N SER A 26 12.13 -12.90 3.88
CA SER A 26 12.20 -14.10 4.72
C SER A 26 11.24 -14.05 5.91
N ILE A 27 11.13 -12.91 6.59
CA ILE A 27 10.20 -12.73 7.72
C ILE A 27 8.75 -12.92 7.25
N VAL A 28 8.36 -12.25 6.16
CA VAL A 28 7.00 -12.33 5.62
C VAL A 28 6.69 -13.76 5.17
N LYS A 29 7.59 -14.41 4.43
CA LYS A 29 7.42 -15.82 4.00
C LYS A 29 7.09 -16.73 5.19
N THR A 30 7.92 -16.73 6.23
CA THR A 30 7.72 -17.55 7.43
C THR A 30 6.39 -17.25 8.14
N LEU A 31 6.03 -15.96 8.28
CA LEU A 31 4.78 -15.58 8.94
C LEU A 31 3.55 -16.00 8.13
N VAL A 32 3.60 -15.84 6.80
CA VAL A 32 2.51 -16.24 5.90
C VAL A 32 2.38 -17.75 5.83
N GLU A 33 3.47 -18.52 5.87
CA GLU A 33 3.43 -19.99 6.00
C GLU A 33 2.67 -20.41 7.27
N GLY A 34 2.96 -19.76 8.41
CA GLY A 34 2.21 -20.01 9.65
C GLY A 34 0.74 -19.62 9.54
N CYS A 35 0.41 -18.53 8.85
CA CYS A 35 -0.98 -18.14 8.61
C CYS A 35 -1.71 -19.15 7.71
N ALA A 36 -1.04 -19.65 6.66
CA ALA A 36 -1.59 -20.66 5.76
C ALA A 36 -1.97 -21.95 6.51
N GLU A 37 -1.20 -22.33 7.53
CA GLU A 37 -1.39 -23.55 8.30
C GLU A 37 -2.43 -23.41 9.42
N HIS A 38 -2.58 -22.21 10.00
CA HIS A 38 -3.35 -22.02 11.24
C HIS A 38 -4.58 -21.13 11.10
N CYS A 39 -4.60 -20.22 10.12
CA CYS A 39 -5.71 -19.29 9.88
C CYS A 39 -5.84 -18.91 8.39
N PRO A 40 -5.96 -19.89 7.47
CA PRO A 40 -5.99 -19.63 6.02
C PRO A 40 -7.14 -18.72 5.59
N ASP A 41 -8.19 -18.62 6.41
CA ASP A 41 -9.36 -17.79 6.16
C ASP A 41 -9.26 -16.36 6.71
N ALA A 42 -8.17 -15.98 7.38
CA ALA A 42 -7.99 -14.61 7.84
C ALA A 42 -7.63 -13.66 6.69
N VAL A 43 -8.10 -12.41 6.77
CA VAL A 43 -7.57 -11.33 5.93
C VAL A 43 -6.16 -10.99 6.41
N LEU A 44 -5.17 -11.07 5.52
CA LEU A 44 -3.79 -10.69 5.79
C LEU A 44 -3.58 -9.22 5.41
N ALA A 45 -3.29 -8.38 6.40
CA ALA A 45 -2.94 -6.97 6.24
C ALA A 45 -1.42 -6.79 6.35
N ILE A 46 -0.74 -6.76 5.20
CA ILE A 46 0.72 -6.71 5.09
C ILE A 46 1.20 -5.26 5.13
N ILE A 47 1.91 -4.91 6.20
CA ILE A 47 2.56 -3.60 6.40
C ILE A 47 4.09 -3.72 6.14
N SER A 48 4.64 -4.92 6.27
CA SER A 48 6.07 -5.20 6.08
C SER A 48 6.58 -4.72 4.73
N ASN A 49 7.57 -3.83 4.76
CA ASN A 49 8.16 -3.25 3.56
C ASN A 49 9.24 -4.16 2.93
N PRO A 50 9.44 -4.09 1.60
CA PRO A 50 8.67 -3.28 0.63
C PRO A 50 7.34 -3.95 0.24
N VAL A 51 6.21 -3.27 0.46
CA VAL A 51 4.85 -3.82 0.24
C VAL A 51 4.66 -4.35 -1.19
N ASN A 52 5.19 -3.61 -2.18
CA ASN A 52 5.13 -3.98 -3.60
C ASN A 52 5.76 -5.35 -3.93
N SER A 53 6.58 -5.91 -3.04
CA SER A 53 7.17 -7.24 -3.19
C SER A 53 6.71 -8.22 -2.11
N THR A 54 6.45 -7.77 -0.88
CA THR A 54 6.02 -8.65 0.22
C THR A 54 4.59 -9.17 0.05
N VAL A 55 3.71 -8.41 -0.62
CA VAL A 55 2.37 -8.90 -0.99
C VAL A 55 2.44 -10.02 -2.04
N PRO A 56 3.17 -9.86 -3.17
CA PRO A 56 3.44 -10.97 -4.08
C PRO A 56 4.06 -12.19 -3.40
N ILE A 57 5.01 -12.01 -2.47
CA ILE A 57 5.57 -13.12 -1.69
C ILE A 57 4.47 -13.86 -0.93
N ALA A 58 3.60 -13.13 -0.23
CA ALA A 58 2.52 -13.74 0.52
C ALA A 58 1.54 -14.50 -0.39
N ALA A 59 1.19 -13.93 -1.54
CA ALA A 59 0.35 -14.58 -2.53
C ALA A 59 0.97 -15.89 -3.02
N GLU A 60 2.24 -15.89 -3.42
CA GLU A 60 2.93 -17.10 -3.90
C GLU A 60 3.09 -18.17 -2.81
N VAL A 61 3.36 -17.77 -1.56
CA VAL A 61 3.40 -18.71 -0.42
C VAL A 61 2.05 -19.38 -0.21
N LEU A 62 0.96 -18.61 -0.23
CA LEU A 62 -0.40 -19.16 -0.08
C LEU A 62 -0.80 -20.03 -1.28
N LYS A 63 -0.39 -19.67 -2.50
CA LYS A 63 -0.60 -20.47 -3.72
C LYS A 63 0.11 -21.82 -3.59
N ALA A 64 1.37 -21.82 -3.15
CA ALA A 64 2.15 -23.04 -2.91
C ALA A 64 1.54 -23.93 -1.82
N LYS A 65 0.87 -23.34 -0.82
CA LYS A 65 0.14 -24.06 0.23
C LYS A 65 -1.30 -24.47 -0.18
N GLY A 66 -1.76 -24.06 -1.37
CA GLY A 66 -3.09 -24.42 -1.89
C GLY A 66 -4.27 -23.72 -1.20
N VAL A 67 -4.02 -22.62 -0.49
CA VAL A 67 -5.03 -21.89 0.31
C VAL A 67 -5.18 -20.42 -0.11
N TYR A 68 -4.63 -20.06 -1.27
CA TYR A 68 -4.68 -18.67 -1.74
C TYR A 68 -6.12 -18.22 -2.05
N ASN A 69 -6.49 -17.09 -1.45
CA ASN A 69 -7.69 -16.35 -1.80
C ASN A 69 -7.28 -14.88 -2.04
N PRO A 70 -7.35 -14.37 -3.29
CA PRO A 70 -6.93 -13.00 -3.62
C PRO A 70 -7.73 -11.93 -2.87
N LYS A 71 -8.96 -12.24 -2.43
CA LYS A 71 -9.80 -11.32 -1.64
C LYS A 71 -9.26 -11.07 -0.23
N LYS A 72 -8.36 -11.92 0.26
CA LYS A 72 -7.89 -11.94 1.66
C LYS A 72 -6.43 -11.54 1.82
N VAL A 73 -5.72 -11.14 0.76
CA VAL A 73 -4.33 -10.67 0.85
C VAL A 73 -4.26 -9.21 0.45
N CYS A 74 -3.91 -8.35 1.41
CA CYS A 74 -3.91 -6.91 1.22
C CYS A 74 -2.61 -6.27 1.70
N GLY A 75 -1.98 -5.47 0.84
CA GLY A 75 -0.96 -4.52 1.25
C GLY A 75 -1.60 -3.25 1.79
N VAL A 76 -1.18 -2.83 2.97
CA VAL A 76 -1.71 -1.65 3.64
C VAL A 76 -1.03 -0.39 3.10
N THR A 77 -1.72 0.35 2.25
CA THR A 77 -1.26 1.62 1.65
C THR A 77 -1.91 2.86 2.27
N THR A 78 -2.73 2.67 3.32
CA THR A 78 -3.52 3.72 3.99
C THR A 78 -2.69 4.89 4.50
N LEU A 79 -1.39 4.70 4.79
CA LEU A 79 -0.52 5.78 5.22
C LEU A 79 -0.30 6.82 4.09
N ASP A 80 -0.31 6.41 2.84
CA ASP A 80 -0.15 7.32 1.70
C ASP A 80 -1.37 8.20 1.54
N VAL A 81 -2.57 7.63 1.72
CA VAL A 81 -3.84 8.39 1.76
C VAL A 81 -3.83 9.38 2.93
N CYS A 82 -3.44 8.94 4.14
CA CYS A 82 -3.34 9.83 5.29
C CYS A 82 -2.40 11.02 5.03
N ARG A 83 -1.26 10.77 4.36
CA ARG A 83 -0.32 11.83 3.97
C ARG A 83 -0.91 12.74 2.91
N ALA A 84 -1.53 12.18 1.86
CA ALA A 84 -2.14 12.94 0.79
C ALA A 84 -3.23 13.89 1.33
N ASN A 85 -4.14 13.37 2.16
CA ASN A 85 -5.18 14.18 2.79
C ASN A 85 -4.57 15.27 3.68
N THR A 86 -3.57 14.94 4.51
CA THR A 86 -2.91 15.91 5.39
C THR A 86 -2.22 17.02 4.60
N PHE A 87 -1.46 16.68 3.56
CA PHE A 87 -0.69 17.65 2.79
C PHE A 87 -1.57 18.51 1.89
N LEU A 88 -2.59 17.93 1.27
CA LEU A 88 -3.55 18.67 0.45
C LEU A 88 -4.41 19.60 1.32
N ALA A 89 -4.90 19.12 2.47
CA ALA A 89 -5.65 19.96 3.41
C ALA A 89 -4.83 21.16 3.89
N ALA A 90 -3.55 20.95 4.19
CA ALA A 90 -2.64 22.04 4.56
C ALA A 90 -2.45 23.06 3.42
N HIS A 91 -2.37 22.60 2.17
CA HIS A 91 -2.31 23.47 1.00
C HIS A 91 -3.59 24.30 0.83
N MET A 92 -4.76 23.69 1.08
CA MET A 92 -6.07 24.34 0.92
C MET A 92 -6.54 25.13 2.14
N GLY A 93 -5.86 25.02 3.28
CA GLY A 93 -6.34 25.57 4.56
C GLY A 93 -7.60 24.90 5.09
N LYS A 94 -7.79 23.60 4.82
CA LYS A 94 -8.92 22.76 5.27
C LYS A 94 -8.51 21.84 6.43
N ASP A 95 -9.49 21.22 7.08
CA ASP A 95 -9.25 20.09 7.97
C ASP A 95 -8.91 18.83 7.14
N PRO A 96 -7.89 18.03 7.50
CA PRO A 96 -7.57 16.77 6.82
C PRO A 96 -8.72 15.75 6.76
N ASN A 97 -9.71 15.84 7.66
CA ASN A 97 -10.89 14.98 7.64
C ASN A 97 -11.92 15.39 6.58
N ASP A 98 -11.80 16.61 6.02
CA ASP A 98 -12.68 17.14 4.96
C ASP A 98 -12.08 16.94 3.56
N VAL A 99 -10.97 16.19 3.46
CA VAL A 99 -10.24 15.94 2.22
C VAL A 99 -10.12 14.44 2.00
N ASP A 100 -10.43 13.99 0.79
CA ASP A 100 -10.33 12.59 0.37
C ASP A 100 -9.56 12.51 -0.95
N VAL A 101 -8.29 12.14 -0.89
CA VAL A 101 -7.42 11.95 -2.04
C VAL A 101 -7.29 10.46 -2.35
N THR A 102 -7.72 10.06 -3.53
CA THR A 102 -7.43 8.72 -4.05
C THR A 102 -5.93 8.58 -4.30
N VAL A 103 -5.30 7.56 -3.72
CA VAL A 103 -3.90 7.20 -3.99
C VAL A 103 -3.84 5.81 -4.59
N ILE A 104 -3.17 5.68 -5.74
CA ILE A 104 -3.09 4.45 -6.52
C ILE A 104 -1.65 4.00 -6.77
N GLY A 105 -1.46 2.81 -7.34
CA GLY A 105 -0.16 2.29 -7.75
C GLY A 105 0.43 1.27 -6.79
N GLY A 106 1.43 1.66 -6.03
CA GLY A 106 2.14 0.88 -5.02
C GLY A 106 2.49 1.73 -3.80
N HIS A 107 3.45 1.27 -2.99
CA HIS A 107 3.84 1.86 -1.71
C HIS A 107 5.35 2.15 -1.63
N ALA A 108 5.97 2.55 -2.74
CA ALA A 108 7.41 2.83 -2.77
C ALA A 108 7.76 3.95 -3.75
N GLY A 109 8.13 5.13 -3.22
CA GLY A 109 8.60 6.27 -4.01
C GLY A 109 7.63 6.62 -5.13
N ILE A 110 8.11 6.60 -6.37
CA ILE A 110 7.32 6.98 -7.56
C ILE A 110 6.12 6.08 -7.82
N THR A 111 6.04 4.88 -7.21
CA THR A 111 4.88 4.00 -7.34
C THR A 111 3.67 4.51 -6.57
N ILE A 112 3.82 5.48 -5.68
CA ILE A 112 2.71 6.13 -4.99
C ILE A 112 2.18 7.26 -5.89
N LEU A 113 0.96 7.13 -6.40
CA LEU A 113 0.36 8.12 -7.29
C LEU A 113 -0.91 8.72 -6.68
N PRO A 114 -0.85 9.93 -6.09
CA PRO A 114 -2.03 10.66 -5.64
C PRO A 114 -2.77 11.27 -6.84
N LEU A 115 -4.06 11.00 -6.97
CA LEU A 115 -4.92 11.52 -8.03
C LEU A 115 -5.49 12.89 -7.63
N LEU A 116 -4.62 13.90 -7.62
CA LEU A 116 -4.97 15.27 -7.23
C LEU A 116 -6.00 15.91 -8.19
N SER A 117 -6.06 15.47 -9.45
CA SER A 117 -7.04 15.93 -10.43
C SER A 117 -8.49 15.56 -10.08
N GLN A 118 -8.68 14.57 -9.20
CA GLN A 118 -9.99 14.12 -8.73
C GLN A 118 -10.49 14.89 -7.50
N THR A 119 -9.75 15.91 -7.05
CA THR A 119 -10.07 16.73 -5.89
C THR A 119 -10.61 18.10 -6.30
N ASP A 120 -11.19 18.86 -5.36
CA ASP A 120 -11.64 20.24 -5.60
C ASP A 120 -10.51 21.28 -5.47
N ALA A 121 -9.26 20.84 -5.37
CA ALA A 121 -8.12 21.72 -5.17
C ALA A 121 -7.71 22.47 -6.44
N THR A 122 -7.56 23.79 -6.31
CA THR A 122 -6.97 24.64 -7.36
C THR A 122 -5.51 24.88 -7.03
N MET A 123 -4.60 24.50 -7.94
CA MET A 123 -3.16 24.65 -7.76
C MET A 123 -2.47 24.84 -9.10
N THR A 124 -1.29 25.47 -9.10
CA THR A 124 -0.42 25.55 -10.28
C THR A 124 0.23 24.19 -10.59
N ASP A 125 0.80 24.02 -11.78
CA ASP A 125 1.54 22.80 -12.12
C ASP A 125 2.76 22.58 -11.19
N GLU A 126 3.40 23.67 -10.75
CA GLU A 126 4.53 23.64 -9.81
C GLU A 126 4.10 23.17 -8.43
N GLU A 127 2.95 23.64 -7.94
CA GLU A 127 2.35 23.19 -6.68
C GLU A 127 1.91 21.73 -6.75
N ARG A 128 1.31 21.31 -7.88
CA ARG A 128 0.92 19.91 -8.12
C ARG A 128 2.13 18.99 -8.09
N GLU A 129 3.21 19.36 -8.77
CA GLU A 129 4.46 18.60 -8.76
C GLU A 129 5.07 18.52 -7.36
N ALA A 130 5.18 19.66 -6.67
CA ALA A 130 5.72 19.69 -5.31
C ALA A 130 4.91 18.81 -4.35
N LEU A 131 3.58 18.85 -4.43
CA LEU A 131 2.69 18.05 -3.58
C LEU A 131 2.78 16.56 -3.91
N THR A 132 2.78 16.19 -5.20
CA THR A 132 2.91 14.81 -5.66
C THR A 132 4.21 14.18 -5.19
N VAL A 133 5.34 14.86 -5.41
CA VAL A 133 6.67 14.42 -4.97
C VAL A 133 6.73 14.31 -3.45
N ARG A 134 6.16 15.28 -2.72
CA ARG A 134 6.12 15.21 -1.26
C ARG A 134 5.33 14.01 -0.73
N ILE A 135 4.23 13.64 -1.38
CA ILE A 135 3.45 12.44 -1.04
C ILE A 135 4.27 11.18 -1.32
N GLN A 136 4.88 11.06 -2.50
CA GLN A 136 5.73 9.94 -2.91
C GLN A 136 6.90 9.67 -1.95
N PHE A 137 7.52 10.75 -1.46
CA PHE A 137 8.71 10.68 -0.63
C PHE A 137 8.45 11.07 0.84
N GLY A 138 7.19 11.08 1.28
CA GLY A 138 6.83 11.41 2.66
C GLY A 138 7.38 10.42 3.69
N GLY A 139 7.77 9.21 3.27
CA GLY A 139 8.54 8.26 4.08
C GLY A 139 9.97 8.75 4.35
N ASP A 140 10.61 9.30 3.34
CA ASP A 140 12.00 9.78 3.42
C ASP A 140 12.12 11.03 4.28
N GLU A 141 11.13 11.94 4.24
CA GLU A 141 11.07 13.10 5.15
C GLU A 141 11.12 12.67 6.62
N VAL A 142 10.39 11.61 6.98
CA VAL A 142 10.36 11.09 8.36
C VAL A 142 11.68 10.43 8.74
N VAL A 143 12.28 9.66 7.83
CA VAL A 143 13.60 9.02 8.08
C VAL A 143 14.68 10.07 8.30
N GLN A 144 14.67 11.14 7.50
CA GLN A 144 15.57 12.28 7.63
C GLN A 144 15.34 13.02 8.96
N ALA A 145 14.09 13.33 9.30
CA ALA A 145 13.74 14.00 10.55
C ALA A 145 14.13 13.18 11.79
N LYS A 146 14.09 11.85 11.70
CA LYS A 146 14.56 10.93 12.74
C LYS A 146 16.08 10.69 12.73
N ALA A 147 16.84 11.40 11.89
CA ALA A 147 18.29 11.24 11.75
C ALA A 147 18.72 9.77 11.53
N GLY A 148 17.93 9.01 10.77
CA GLY A 148 18.20 7.60 10.50
C GLY A 148 17.84 6.63 11.63
N ALA A 149 17.23 7.09 12.73
CA ALA A 149 16.73 6.26 13.83
C ALA A 149 15.41 5.52 13.51
N GLY A 150 15.25 5.07 12.25
CA GLY A 150 14.06 4.39 11.74
C GLY A 150 13.13 5.28 10.91
N SER A 151 11.98 4.72 10.55
CA SER A 151 10.96 5.34 9.68
C SER A 151 9.69 5.73 10.45
N ALA A 152 8.59 6.02 9.75
CA ALA A 152 7.28 6.27 10.33
C ALA A 152 6.83 5.09 11.22
N THR A 153 6.49 5.39 12.48
CA THR A 153 6.01 4.40 13.45
C THR A 153 4.61 4.74 13.92
N LEU A 154 4.42 5.90 14.54
CA LEU A 154 3.12 6.32 15.10
C LEU A 154 2.07 6.55 14.00
N SER A 155 2.44 7.26 12.93
CA SER A 155 1.53 7.46 11.80
C SER A 155 1.24 6.16 11.06
N MET A 156 2.20 5.23 10.97
CA MET A 156 1.95 3.90 10.42
C MET A 156 1.03 3.07 11.32
N ALA A 157 1.16 3.17 12.65
CA ALA A 157 0.25 2.51 13.59
C ALA A 157 -1.18 3.05 13.44
N TYR A 158 -1.35 4.36 13.27
CA TYR A 158 -2.65 4.97 12.97
C TYR A 158 -3.24 4.47 11.65
N ALA A 159 -2.46 4.49 10.56
CA ALA A 159 -2.91 4.00 9.27
C ALA A 159 -3.26 2.50 9.29
N GLY A 160 -2.45 1.68 9.98
CA GLY A 160 -2.72 0.26 10.18
C GLY A 160 -3.99 0.00 11.01
N TYR A 161 -4.24 0.83 12.03
CA TYR A 161 -5.51 0.81 12.78
C TYR A 161 -6.70 1.11 11.88
N LEU A 162 -6.67 2.21 11.10
CA LEU A 162 -7.76 2.58 10.20
C LEU A 162 -8.09 1.46 9.21
N PHE A 163 -7.06 0.89 8.57
CA PHE A 163 -7.24 -0.23 7.65
C PHE A 163 -7.89 -1.43 8.34
N THR A 164 -7.34 -1.84 9.47
CA THR A 164 -7.81 -3.02 10.21
C THR A 164 -9.23 -2.82 10.74
N GLU A 165 -9.54 -1.63 11.25
CA GLU A 165 -10.88 -1.29 11.73
C GLU A 165 -11.91 -1.35 10.61
N ASN A 166 -11.60 -0.82 9.42
CA ASN A 166 -12.49 -0.89 8.26
C ASN A 166 -12.69 -2.34 7.77
N VAL A 167 -11.65 -3.18 7.75
CA VAL A 167 -11.82 -4.61 7.45
C VAL A 167 -12.75 -5.27 8.47
N LEU A 168 -12.59 -4.99 9.77
CA LEU A 168 -13.43 -5.57 10.82
C LEU A 168 -14.89 -5.10 10.71
N LYS A 169 -15.13 -3.83 10.39
CA LYS A 169 -16.48 -3.28 10.14
C LYS A 169 -17.15 -3.97 8.94
N ALA A 170 -16.43 -4.12 7.85
CA ALA A 170 -16.91 -4.84 6.67
C ALA A 170 -17.21 -6.32 7.00
N GLN A 171 -16.35 -6.97 7.79
CA GLN A 171 -16.56 -8.33 8.30
C GLN A 171 -17.81 -8.45 9.19
N ALA A 172 -18.15 -7.40 9.93
CA ALA A 172 -19.37 -7.31 10.73
C ALA A 172 -20.64 -7.00 9.91
N GLY A 173 -20.52 -6.81 8.58
CA GLY A 173 -21.63 -6.55 7.67
C GLY A 173 -21.95 -5.07 7.47
N GLU A 174 -21.08 -4.16 7.91
CA GLU A 174 -21.17 -2.76 7.50
C GLU A 174 -20.95 -2.64 5.99
N LYS A 175 -21.83 -1.90 5.33
CA LYS A 175 -21.81 -1.75 3.88
C LYS A 175 -21.03 -0.52 3.47
N ASP A 176 -20.64 -0.47 2.19
CA ASP A 176 -20.03 0.70 1.56
C ASP A 176 -18.68 1.11 2.17
N ILE A 177 -17.96 0.15 2.76
CA ILE A 177 -16.58 0.34 3.20
C ILE A 177 -15.67 0.27 1.98
N VAL A 178 -15.23 1.44 1.52
CA VAL A 178 -14.31 1.59 0.40
C VAL A 178 -13.02 2.24 0.88
N MET A 179 -11.89 1.61 0.58
CA MET A 179 -10.57 2.20 0.85
C MET A 179 -9.51 1.66 -0.12
N PRO A 180 -8.45 2.43 -0.42
CA PRO A 180 -7.33 1.93 -1.20
C PRO A 180 -6.61 0.77 -0.49
N ALA A 181 -6.31 -0.28 -1.26
CA ALA A 181 -5.51 -1.42 -0.81
C ALA A 181 -4.66 -1.95 -1.98
N TYR A 182 -3.43 -2.40 -1.70
CA TYR A 182 -2.58 -3.05 -2.70
C TYR A 182 -2.91 -4.54 -2.78
N VAL A 183 -3.57 -4.97 -3.85
CA VAL A 183 -4.17 -6.31 -3.97
C VAL A 183 -3.84 -6.92 -5.33
N GLU A 184 -4.07 -8.23 -5.49
CA GLU A 184 -4.09 -8.83 -6.84
C GLU A 184 -5.21 -8.14 -7.65
N SER A 185 -4.87 -7.67 -8.85
CA SER A 185 -5.71 -6.76 -9.60
C SER A 185 -5.54 -6.95 -11.10
N ASP A 186 -6.63 -6.77 -11.85
CA ASP A 186 -6.69 -6.85 -13.30
C ASP A 186 -6.98 -5.50 -13.98
N ILE A 187 -7.12 -4.42 -13.22
CA ILE A 187 -7.39 -3.08 -13.76
C ILE A 187 -6.20 -2.45 -14.49
N THR A 188 -5.01 -3.05 -14.41
CA THR A 188 -3.79 -2.66 -15.13
C THR A 188 -3.01 -3.89 -15.57
N ASP A 189 -1.96 -3.71 -16.36
CA ASP A 189 -1.03 -4.80 -16.73
C ASP A 189 -0.11 -5.27 -15.58
N ALA A 190 -0.17 -4.65 -14.40
CA ALA A 190 0.54 -5.14 -13.21
C ALA A 190 -0.37 -6.07 -12.40
N GLU A 191 0.11 -7.28 -12.08
CA GLU A 191 -0.65 -8.32 -11.35
C GLU A 191 -1.11 -7.87 -9.96
N PHE A 192 -0.41 -6.89 -9.36
CA PHE A 192 -0.79 -6.28 -8.10
C PHE A 192 -0.78 -4.76 -8.22
N PHE A 193 -1.84 -4.12 -7.72
CA PHE A 193 -2.02 -2.68 -7.84
C PHE A 193 -2.86 -2.12 -6.69
N ALA A 194 -2.51 -0.92 -6.22
CA ALA A 194 -3.27 -0.20 -5.22
C ALA A 194 -4.35 0.64 -5.90
N SER A 195 -5.60 0.43 -5.52
CA SER A 195 -6.75 1.22 -5.97
C SER A 195 -7.88 1.11 -4.95
N PRO A 196 -8.91 1.98 -5.01
CA PRO A 196 -10.12 1.82 -4.21
C PRO A 196 -10.70 0.41 -4.29
N CYS A 197 -10.84 -0.24 -3.15
CA CYS A 197 -11.40 -1.58 -3.01
C CYS A 197 -12.63 -1.51 -2.10
N ARG A 198 -13.71 -2.16 -2.50
CA ARG A 198 -14.89 -2.38 -1.65
C ARG A 198 -14.64 -3.62 -0.79
N PHE A 199 -14.76 -3.44 0.52
CA PHE A 199 -14.65 -4.52 1.50
C PHE A 199 -16.03 -5.00 1.94
N GLY A 200 -16.15 -6.30 2.17
CA GLY A 200 -17.33 -6.93 2.75
C GLY A 200 -16.95 -8.10 3.68
N PRO A 201 -17.90 -8.99 4.00
CA PRO A 201 -17.72 -10.05 4.99
C PRO A 201 -16.52 -10.97 4.75
N ASP A 202 -16.15 -11.18 3.48
CA ASP A 202 -15.11 -12.13 3.05
C ASP A 202 -13.81 -11.47 2.58
N GLY A 203 -13.60 -10.18 2.88
CA GLY A 203 -12.45 -9.39 2.43
C GLY A 203 -12.81 -8.46 1.27
N VAL A 204 -11.95 -8.36 0.26
CA VAL A 204 -12.17 -7.50 -0.92
C VAL A 204 -13.24 -8.11 -1.81
N GLU A 205 -14.39 -7.45 -1.93
CA GLU A 205 -15.50 -7.89 -2.79
C GLU A 205 -15.32 -7.40 -4.23
N GLU A 206 -14.78 -6.20 -4.40
CA GLU A 206 -14.68 -5.51 -5.68
C GLU A 206 -13.46 -4.57 -5.70
N VAL A 207 -12.68 -4.62 -6.78
CA VAL A 207 -11.64 -3.63 -7.09
C VAL A 207 -12.26 -2.60 -8.03
N LEU A 208 -12.45 -1.36 -7.57
CA LEU A 208 -13.35 -0.37 -8.21
C LEU A 208 -12.73 0.37 -9.40
N GLY A 209 -11.45 0.14 -9.70
CA GLY A 209 -10.70 0.96 -10.65
C GLY A 209 -10.27 2.31 -10.03
N TYR A 210 -9.78 3.23 -10.88
CA TYR A 210 -9.27 4.53 -10.42
C TYR A 210 -9.82 5.74 -11.20
N GLY A 211 -10.81 5.53 -12.07
CA GLY A 211 -11.46 6.62 -12.81
C GLY A 211 -10.57 7.28 -13.86
N GLU A 212 -10.97 8.48 -14.29
CA GLU A 212 -10.19 9.30 -15.21
C GLU A 212 -9.00 9.94 -14.48
N ILE A 213 -7.86 9.99 -15.16
CA ILE A 213 -6.64 10.65 -14.67
C ILE A 213 -6.20 11.72 -15.68
N SER A 214 -5.59 12.78 -15.18
CA SER A 214 -5.03 13.87 -16.00
C SER A 214 -3.79 13.43 -16.77
N ASP A 215 -3.40 14.18 -17.82
CA ASP A 215 -2.16 13.93 -18.57
C ASP A 215 -0.91 13.94 -17.66
N TYR A 216 -0.92 14.78 -16.62
CA TYR A 216 0.14 14.82 -15.61
C TYR A 216 0.23 13.52 -14.81
N GLU A 217 -0.91 13.01 -14.33
CA GLU A 217 -0.96 11.73 -13.59
C GLU A 217 -0.65 10.55 -14.51
N GLN A 218 -1.07 10.59 -15.78
CA GLN A 218 -0.74 9.57 -16.77
C GLN A 218 0.78 9.48 -16.99
N ALA A 219 1.49 10.62 -17.07
CA ALA A 219 2.95 10.62 -17.19
C ALA A 219 3.64 9.96 -15.99
N TRP A 220 3.14 10.16 -14.77
CA TRP A 220 3.63 9.47 -13.58
C TRP A 220 3.25 7.99 -13.57
N PHE A 221 2.04 7.66 -14.01
CA PHE A 221 1.57 6.28 -14.14
C PHE A 221 2.48 5.47 -15.07
N ASP A 222 2.77 6.00 -16.26
CA ASP A 222 3.64 5.36 -17.25
C ASP A 222 5.06 5.16 -16.72
N LYS A 223 5.56 6.13 -15.94
CA LYS A 223 6.88 6.08 -15.32
C LYS A 223 6.95 5.05 -14.18
N MET A 224 5.90 4.91 -13.39
CA MET A 224 5.91 4.02 -12.22
C MET A 224 5.65 2.56 -12.57
N LEU A 225 4.91 2.28 -13.64
CA LEU A 225 4.44 0.93 -13.97
C LEU A 225 5.58 -0.08 -14.19
N PRO A 226 6.68 0.25 -14.90
CA PRO A 226 7.82 -0.66 -15.02
C PRO A 226 8.48 -1.00 -13.68
N ASP A 227 8.66 0.00 -12.81
CA ASP A 227 9.24 -0.19 -11.48
C ASP A 227 8.35 -1.08 -10.60
N LEU A 228 7.02 -0.87 -10.68
CA LEU A 228 6.06 -1.69 -9.97
C LEU A 228 6.12 -3.15 -10.43
N LYS A 229 6.10 -3.40 -11.75
CA LYS A 229 6.21 -4.75 -12.33
C LYS A 229 7.52 -5.45 -11.91
N ALA A 230 8.64 -4.72 -11.91
CA ALA A 230 9.92 -5.28 -11.46
C ALA A 230 9.91 -5.66 -9.97
N GLN A 231 9.27 -4.85 -9.12
CA GLN A 231 9.14 -5.13 -7.68
C GLN A 231 8.20 -6.31 -7.42
N ILE A 232 7.13 -6.45 -8.19
CA ILE A 232 6.24 -7.63 -8.16
C ILE A 232 7.03 -8.88 -8.51
N GLN A 233 7.71 -8.86 -9.67
CA GLN A 233 8.49 -10.01 -10.15
C GLN A 233 9.56 -10.43 -9.14
N LYS A 234 10.27 -9.47 -8.53
CA LYS A 234 11.25 -9.74 -7.49
C LYS A 234 10.65 -10.48 -6.28
N GLY A 235 9.43 -10.13 -5.88
CA GLY A 235 8.71 -10.84 -4.82
C GLY A 235 8.37 -12.28 -5.20
N LYS A 236 7.85 -12.47 -6.42
CA LYS A 236 7.51 -13.81 -6.94
C LYS A 236 8.74 -14.71 -7.06
N ASP A 237 9.84 -14.17 -7.60
CA ASP A 237 11.11 -14.88 -7.74
C ASP A 237 11.67 -15.30 -6.38
N PHE A 238 11.55 -14.44 -5.36
CA PHE A 238 11.97 -14.80 -4.00
C PHE A 238 11.14 -15.96 -3.42
N ALA A 239 9.82 -15.95 -3.61
CA ALA A 239 8.95 -16.99 -3.06
C ALA A 239 9.11 -18.35 -3.76
N ALA A 240 9.48 -18.36 -5.05
CA ALA A 240 9.74 -19.56 -5.84
C ALA A 240 11.05 -20.29 -5.46
N ASN A 241 11.94 -19.62 -4.72
CA ASN A 241 13.19 -20.18 -4.19
C ASN A 241 13.05 -20.62 -2.72
#